data_AF-G5S8S1-F1
#
_entry.id   AF-G5S8S1-F1
#
_cell.length_a   1.000
_cell.length_b   1.000
_cell.length_c   1.000
_cell.angle_alpha   90.00
_cell.angle_beta   90.00
_cell.angle_gamma   90.00
#
_symmetry.space_group_name_H-M   'P 1'
#
loop_
_entity.id
_entity.type
_entity.pdbx_description
1 polymer ?
#
loop_
_entity_poly.entity_id
_entity_poly.type
_entity_poly.pdbx_seq_one_letter_code
_entity_poly.pdbx_strand_id
1 'polypeptide(L)'
;TLRSNHRLRRRTPEVSDNPVMIAELLREFPQFDWQVAVADLEQSEAIGDRFNVRRFPATLVFTDGELRGALSGIHPWAELLTLMRSMVDTPAAQETVQ
;
A
#
# COMPACT_ATOMS: atom_id res chain seq x y z
N THR A 1 25.11 -7.84 7.70
CA THR A 1 24.12 -6.80 8.04
C THR A 1 22.70 -7.35 7.97
N LEU A 2 22.35 -8.27 8.89
CA LEU A 2 21.03 -8.95 8.95
C LEU A 2 20.36 -8.80 10.34
N ARG A 3 21.07 -8.23 11.31
CA ARG A 3 20.62 -8.09 12.71
C ARG A 3 19.78 -6.83 12.96
N SER A 4 19.58 -6.00 11.94
CA SER A 4 18.79 -4.76 12.02
C SER A 4 17.33 -5.00 11.63
N ASN A 5 17.07 -5.84 10.62
CA ASN A 5 15.71 -6.17 10.16
C ASN A 5 14.87 -6.94 11.20
N HIS A 6 15.49 -7.84 11.95
CA HIS A 6 14.78 -8.53 13.06
C HIS A 6 14.42 -7.61 14.23
N ARG A 7 15.13 -6.48 14.40
CA ARG A 7 14.86 -5.54 15.50
C ARG A 7 13.73 -4.56 15.19
N LEU A 8 13.56 -4.17 13.93
CA LEU A 8 12.40 -3.37 13.50
C LEU A 8 11.09 -4.14 13.63
N ARG A 9 11.04 -5.42 13.19
CA ARG A 9 9.85 -6.29 13.37
C ARG A 9 9.46 -6.52 14.84
N ARG A 10 10.42 -6.51 15.78
CA ARG A 10 10.15 -6.67 17.22
C ARG A 10 9.73 -5.38 17.93
N ARG A 11 9.91 -4.21 17.33
CA ARG A 11 9.65 -2.91 17.99
C ARG A 11 8.33 -2.24 17.59
N THR A 12 7.67 -2.69 16.52
CA THR A 12 6.36 -2.20 16.07
C THR A 12 5.54 -3.37 15.50
N PRO A 13 4.71 -4.05 16.31
CA PRO A 13 3.90 -5.21 15.87
C PRO A 13 2.96 -4.86 14.70
N GLU A 14 2.51 -3.61 14.67
CA GLU A 14 1.64 -2.99 13.66
C GLU A 14 2.17 -3.13 12.21
N VAL A 15 3.49 -3.16 12.01
CA VAL A 15 4.10 -3.38 10.68
C VAL A 15 3.95 -4.83 10.19
N SER A 16 3.77 -5.79 11.12
CA SER A 16 3.59 -7.20 10.80
C SER A 16 2.14 -7.55 10.44
N ASP A 17 1.17 -6.75 10.90
CA ASP A 17 -0.24 -6.95 10.62
C ASP A 17 -0.63 -6.43 9.23
N ASN A 18 0.06 -5.40 8.73
CA ASN A 18 -0.27 -4.75 7.46
C ASN A 18 -0.28 -5.74 6.27
N PRO A 19 0.73 -6.61 6.04
CA PRO A 19 0.67 -7.58 4.94
C PRO A 19 -0.51 -8.56 5.01
N VAL A 20 -0.92 -8.98 6.22
CA VAL A 20 -2.07 -9.87 6.41
C VAL A 20 -3.36 -9.12 6.09
N MET A 21 -3.53 -7.92 6.65
CA MET A 21 -4.70 -7.07 6.42
C MET A 21 -4.86 -6.68 4.96
N ILE A 22 -3.75 -6.38 4.25
CA ILE A 22 -3.78 -6.08 2.82
C ILE A 22 -4.18 -7.31 2.01
N ALA A 23 -3.67 -8.50 2.33
CA ALA A 23 -4.05 -9.71 1.61
C ALA A 23 -5.56 -10.00 1.69
N GLU A 24 -6.17 -9.79 2.87
CA GLU A 24 -7.63 -9.89 3.03
C GLU A 24 -8.35 -8.76 2.29
N LEU A 25 -7.84 -7.53 2.35
CA LEU A 25 -8.46 -6.39 1.67
C LEU A 25 -8.58 -6.63 0.16
N LEU A 26 -7.53 -7.15 -0.47
CA LEU A 26 -7.53 -7.38 -1.93
C LEU A 26 -8.61 -8.38 -2.38
N ARG A 27 -9.00 -9.32 -1.51
CA ARG A 27 -10.08 -10.30 -1.79
C ARG A 27 -11.46 -9.67 -1.88
N GLU A 28 -11.66 -8.51 -1.25
CA GLU A 28 -12.91 -7.74 -1.31
C GLU A 28 -13.07 -6.95 -2.63
N PHE A 29 -12.01 -6.93 -3.47
CA PHE A 29 -11.99 -6.28 -4.78
C PHE A 29 -11.59 -7.28 -5.89
N PRO A 30 -12.39 -8.34 -6.11
CA PRO A 30 -12.05 -9.42 -7.04
C PRO A 30 -12.11 -9.02 -8.52
N GLN A 31 -12.61 -7.81 -8.83
CA GLN A 31 -12.63 -7.28 -10.19
C GLN A 31 -11.23 -6.91 -10.74
N PHE A 32 -10.21 -6.88 -9.88
CA PHE A 32 -8.82 -6.63 -10.25
C PHE A 32 -7.96 -7.87 -10.00
N ASP A 33 -7.02 -8.15 -10.89
CA ASP A 33 -5.97 -9.16 -10.69
C ASP A 33 -4.75 -8.53 -10.01
N TRP A 34 -4.81 -8.45 -8.67
CA TRP A 34 -3.81 -7.73 -7.88
C TRP A 34 -2.43 -8.39 -7.89
N GLN A 35 -1.42 -7.61 -8.25
CA GLN A 35 -0.01 -7.97 -8.07
C GLN A 35 0.55 -7.25 -6.85
N VAL A 36 1.15 -7.98 -5.92
CA VAL A 36 1.67 -7.42 -4.66
C VAL A 36 3.19 -7.46 -4.65
N ALA A 37 3.81 -6.31 -4.36
CA ALA A 37 5.23 -6.17 -4.14
C ALA A 37 5.52 -5.67 -2.72
N VAL A 38 6.62 -6.12 -2.13
CA VAL A 38 7.09 -5.66 -0.83
C VAL A 38 8.50 -5.10 -1.00
N ALA A 39 8.71 -3.88 -0.52
CA ALA A 39 10.01 -3.24 -0.50
C ALA A 39 10.73 -3.51 0.83
N ASP A 40 12.04 -3.66 0.81
CA ASP A 40 12.86 -3.57 2.02
C ASP A 40 13.01 -2.11 2.46
N LEU A 41 13.75 -1.85 3.55
CA LEU A 41 13.86 -0.52 4.13
C LEU A 41 14.45 0.52 3.14
N GLU A 42 15.55 0.17 2.48
CA GLU A 42 16.24 1.06 1.55
C GLU A 42 15.35 1.40 0.36
N GLN A 43 14.69 0.39 -0.21
CA GLN A 43 13.74 0.60 -1.31
C GLN A 43 12.50 1.36 -0.85
N SER A 44 12.03 1.15 0.40
CA SER A 44 10.87 1.87 0.95
C SER A 44 11.14 3.36 1.11
N GLU A 45 12.35 3.76 1.49
CA GLU A 45 12.75 5.17 1.55
C GLU A 45 12.75 5.81 0.15
N ALA A 46 13.39 5.17 -0.83
CA ALA A 46 13.43 5.66 -2.21
C ALA A 46 12.03 5.75 -2.86
N ILE A 47 11.18 4.75 -2.62
CA ILE A 47 9.78 4.74 -3.06
C ILE A 47 8.99 5.84 -2.33
N GLY A 48 9.23 6.03 -1.04
CA GLY A 48 8.59 7.06 -0.23
C GLY A 48 8.89 8.46 -0.75
N ASP A 49 10.14 8.75 -1.10
CA ASP A 49 10.52 10.02 -1.71
C ASP A 49 9.86 10.20 -3.09
N ARG A 50 9.87 9.16 -3.93
CA ARG A 50 9.29 9.20 -5.28
C ARG A 50 7.78 9.48 -5.27
N PHE A 51 7.05 8.88 -4.34
CA PHE A 51 5.59 8.98 -4.28
C PHE A 51 5.09 9.85 -3.12
N ASN A 52 5.99 10.63 -2.50
CA ASN A 52 5.72 11.56 -1.40
C ASN A 52 4.99 10.91 -0.20
N VAL A 53 5.35 9.66 0.14
CA VAL A 53 4.87 8.95 1.34
C VAL A 53 5.72 9.34 2.53
N ARG A 54 5.09 9.94 3.55
CA ARG A 54 5.78 10.48 4.73
C ARG A 54 5.55 9.67 6.01
N ARG A 55 4.62 8.72 5.99
CA ARG A 55 4.24 7.91 7.15
C ARG A 55 4.28 6.44 6.78
N PHE A 56 5.03 5.66 7.56
CA PHE A 56 5.14 4.21 7.42
C PHE A 56 4.44 3.50 8.60
N PRO A 57 3.95 2.26 8.42
CA PRO A 57 3.90 1.51 7.16
C PRO A 57 2.90 2.12 6.18
N ALA A 58 3.13 1.97 4.88
CA ALA A 58 2.22 2.43 3.84
C ALA A 58 2.13 1.43 2.70
N THR A 59 0.92 1.28 2.15
CA THR A 59 0.64 0.48 0.96
C THR A 59 0.23 1.42 -0.17
N LEU A 60 1.03 1.47 -1.23
CA LEU A 60 0.67 2.20 -2.45
C LEU A 60 -0.31 1.39 -3.28
N VAL A 61 -1.34 2.04 -3.81
CA VAL A 61 -2.36 1.41 -4.65
C VAL A 61 -2.21 1.92 -6.08
N PHE A 62 -1.97 1.00 -7.01
CA PHE A 62 -1.88 1.29 -8.43
C PHE A 62 -2.98 0.53 -9.17
N THR A 63 -3.65 1.20 -10.11
CA THR A 63 -4.53 0.54 -11.09
C THR A 63 -4.30 1.17 -12.45
N ASP A 64 -4.32 0.35 -13.50
CA ASP A 64 -4.00 0.74 -14.89
C ASP A 64 -2.62 1.41 -15.05
N GLY A 65 -1.65 1.05 -14.20
CA GLY A 65 -0.30 1.62 -14.18
C GLY A 65 -0.18 2.96 -13.44
N GLU A 66 -1.30 3.54 -13.00
CA GLU A 66 -1.36 4.85 -12.35
C GLU A 66 -1.48 4.74 -10.84
N LEU A 67 -0.80 5.64 -10.11
CA LEU A 67 -0.91 5.73 -8.66
C LEU A 67 -2.28 6.30 -8.28
N ARG A 68 -3.07 5.53 -7.54
CA ARG A 68 -4.40 5.96 -7.05
C ARG A 68 -4.34 6.55 -5.65
N GLY A 69 -3.38 6.12 -4.85
CA GLY A 69 -3.18 6.64 -3.50
C GLY A 69 -2.31 5.76 -2.63
N ALA A 70 -2.27 6.09 -1.35
CA ALA A 70 -1.52 5.36 -0.34
C ALA A 70 -2.39 5.12 0.90
N LEU A 71 -2.50 3.86 1.32
CA LEU A 71 -3.03 3.48 2.62
C LEU A 71 -1.88 3.59 3.64
N SER A 72 -1.82 4.71 4.37
CA SER A 72 -0.73 4.98 5.31
C SER A 72 -1.18 4.77 6.76
N GLY A 73 -0.42 3.97 7.52
CA GLY A 73 -0.73 3.60 8.90
C GLY A 73 -1.67 2.40 9.02
N ILE A 74 -2.09 2.12 10.26
CA ILE A 74 -3.03 1.03 10.57
C ILE A 74 -4.41 1.63 10.79
N HIS A 75 -5.39 1.10 10.06
CA HIS A 75 -6.79 1.53 10.08
C HIS A 75 -7.70 0.38 10.51
N PRO A 76 -8.82 0.65 11.20
CA PRO A 76 -9.89 -0.33 11.36
C PRO A 76 -10.38 -0.85 10.00
N TRP A 77 -10.84 -2.10 9.96
CA TRP A 77 -11.24 -2.78 8.72
C TRP A 77 -12.24 -2.00 7.86
N ALA A 78 -13.29 -1.45 8.47
CA ALA A 78 -14.31 -0.69 7.75
C ALA A 78 -13.73 0.57 7.08
N GLU A 79 -12.83 1.27 7.78
CA GLU A 79 -12.16 2.46 7.24
C GLU A 79 -11.21 2.09 6.09
N LEU A 80 -10.46 0.99 6.25
CA LEU A 80 -9.59 0.45 5.21
C LEU A 80 -10.36 0.14 3.90
N LEU A 81 -11.55 -0.47 4.01
CA LEU A 81 -12.43 -0.74 2.87
C LEU A 81 -12.94 0.53 2.21
N THR A 82 -13.34 1.53 3.01
CA THR A 82 -13.81 2.82 2.50
C THR A 82 -12.69 3.56 1.77
N LEU A 83 -11.47 3.58 2.34
CA LEU A 83 -10.30 4.20 1.72
C LEU A 83 -9.97 3.51 0.39
N MET A 84 -9.89 2.18 0.37
CA MET A 84 -9.61 1.42 -0.85
C MET A 84 -10.66 1.65 -1.94
N ARG A 85 -11.96 1.60 -1.60
CA ARG A 85 -13.06 1.91 -2.55
C ARG A 85 -12.88 3.29 -3.17
N SER A 86 -12.61 4.31 -2.37
CA SER A 86 -12.44 5.67 -2.88
C SER A 86 -11.31 5.80 -3.91
N MET A 87 -10.23 5.01 -3.77
CA MET A 87 -9.11 4.99 -4.69
C MET A 87 -9.42 4.27 -6.01
N VAL A 88 -10.15 3.16 -5.95
CA VAL A 88 -10.43 2.33 -7.14
C VAL A 88 -11.68 2.75 -7.91
N ASP A 89 -12.63 3.44 -7.27
CA ASP A 89 -13.85 3.95 -7.91
C ASP A 89 -13.61 5.25 -8.67
N THR A 90 -12.48 5.93 -8.43
CA THR A 90 -12.08 7.11 -9.19
C THR A 90 -11.62 6.67 -10.59
N PRO A 91 -12.26 7.11 -11.69
CA PRO A 91 -11.80 6.77 -13.04
C PRO A 91 -10.34 7.19 -13.22
N ALA A 92 -9.53 6.35 -13.88
CA ALA A 92 -8.21 6.81 -14.31
C ALA A 92 -8.42 8.04 -15.19
N ALA A 93 -7.62 9.09 -15.00
CA ALA A 93 -7.60 10.18 -15.96
C ALA A 93 -7.25 9.55 -17.33
N GLN A 94 -8.23 9.48 -18.23
CA GLN A 94 -7.99 8.98 -19.58
C GLN A 94 -7.05 9.98 -20.25
N GLU A 95 -5.79 9.61 -20.47
CA GLU A 95 -4.94 10.29 -21.43
C GLU A 95 -5.68 10.23 -22.78
N THR A 96 -6.26 11.37 -23.15
CA THR A 96 -6.88 11.53 -24.45
C THR A 96 -5.73 11.63 -25.45
N VAL A 97 -5.36 10.50 -26.05
CA VAL A 97 -4.44 10.48 -27.17
C VAL A 97 -5.16 11.19 -28.34
N GLN A 98 -4.73 12.41 -28.63
CA GLN A 98 -5.03 13.13 -29.88
C GLN A 98 -4.02 12.74 -30.95
#